data_AF-A0A847U248-F1
#
_entry.id   AF-A0A847U248-F1
#
_cell.length_a   1.000
_cell.length_b   1.000
_cell.length_c   1.000
_cell.angle_alpha   90.00
_cell.angle_beta   90.00
_cell.angle_gamma   90.00
#
_symmetry.space_group_name_H-M   'P 1'
#
loop_
_entity.id
_entity.type
_entity.pdbx_description
1 polymer ?
#
loop_
_entity_poly.entity_id
_entity_poly.type
_entity_poly.pdbx_seq_one_letter_code
_entity_poly.pdbx_strand_id
1 'polypeptide(L)'
;MTRRGQLVLVAATVIAVALVPIVLASLQLGYHDDVRATADYDNDPSADALRVLERAVATESASLPSQYAWTANESAVTAVRTGLGPRLDRLQTSRIEDGVHYNITYNGTAARQWKDENCPSGPARQFGDCTADRGVVAQDRVGRTHVLAVSFDVTTTTERGETTVTVVLETSGRSSR
;
A
#
# COMPACT_ATOMS: atom_id res chain seq x y z
N MET A 1 18.63 1.64 63.78
CA MET A 1 17.50 2.15 62.99
C MET A 1 17.64 1.76 61.51
N THR A 2 17.72 0.46 61.19
CA THR A 2 18.23 0.05 59.86
C THR A 2 17.46 -1.08 59.16
N ARG A 3 16.54 -1.80 59.84
CA ARG A 3 15.72 -2.83 59.18
C ARG A 3 14.44 -2.30 58.50
N ARG A 4 13.79 -1.29 59.09
CA ARG A 4 12.55 -0.73 58.52
C ARG A 4 12.83 0.12 57.27
N GLY A 5 13.91 0.89 57.26
CA GLY A 5 14.33 1.66 56.08
C GLY A 5 14.71 0.75 54.89
N GLN A 6 15.40 -0.37 55.16
CA GLN A 6 15.74 -1.36 54.12
C GLN A 6 14.51 -2.05 53.54
N LEU A 7 13.52 -2.41 54.38
CA LEU A 7 12.28 -3.02 53.87
C LEU A 7 11.47 -2.05 53.00
N VAL A 8 11.43 -0.77 53.35
CA VAL A 8 10.76 0.26 52.55
C VAL A 8 11.47 0.46 51.21
N LEU A 9 12.80 0.47 51.20
CA LEU A 9 13.59 0.64 49.98
C LEU A 9 13.39 -0.54 49.03
N VAL A 10 13.45 -1.77 49.56
CA VAL A 10 13.22 -2.99 48.76
C VAL A 10 11.78 -3.02 48.21
N ALA A 11 10.78 -2.68 49.02
CA ALA A 11 9.39 -2.62 48.56
C ALA A 11 9.18 -1.58 47.46
N ALA A 12 9.78 -0.39 47.59
CA ALA A 12 9.72 0.66 46.57
C ALA A 12 10.39 0.23 45.27
N THR A 13 11.54 -0.46 45.33
CA THR A 13 12.22 -0.97 44.14
C THR A 13 11.39 -2.05 43.44
N VAL A 14 10.76 -2.96 44.19
CA VAL A 14 9.89 -4.00 43.60
C VAL A 14 8.69 -3.37 42.89
N ILE A 15 8.06 -2.36 43.48
CA ILE A 15 6.96 -1.62 42.85
C ILE A 15 7.42 -0.90 41.58
N ALA A 16 8.57 -0.23 41.63
CA ALA A 16 9.13 0.45 40.46
C ALA A 16 9.41 -0.52 39.31
N VAL A 17 10.03 -1.68 39.59
CA VAL A 17 10.28 -2.74 38.60
C VAL A 17 8.98 -3.32 38.06
N ALA A 18 7.95 -3.48 38.89
CA ALA A 18 6.63 -3.97 38.47
C ALA A 18 5.86 -2.98 37.58
N LEU A 19 6.21 -1.69 37.60
CA LEU A 19 5.61 -0.67 36.74
C LEU A 19 6.30 -0.54 35.37
N VAL A 20 7.54 -1.04 35.22
CA VAL A 20 8.29 -1.04 33.96
C VAL A 20 7.53 -1.69 32.79
N PRO A 21 6.88 -2.87 32.93
CA PRO A 21 6.11 -3.48 31.84
C PRO A 21 4.93 -2.62 31.38
N ILE A 22 4.27 -1.89 32.29
CA ILE A 22 3.14 -1.01 31.96
C ILE A 22 3.64 0.19 31.16
N VAL A 23 4.77 0.78 31.58
CA VAL A 23 5.41 1.89 30.85
C VAL A 23 5.90 1.42 29.47
N LEU A 24 6.52 0.24 29.39
CA LEU A 24 6.93 -0.38 28.12
C LEU A 24 5.73 -0.73 27.23
N ALA A 25 4.61 -1.16 27.79
CA ALA A 25 3.37 -1.39 27.04
C ALA A 25 2.79 -0.07 26.50
N SER A 26 2.83 1.02 27.29
CA SER A 26 2.46 2.36 26.79
C SER A 26 3.44 2.90 25.75
N LEU A 27 4.72 2.50 25.81
CA LEU A 27 5.67 2.79 24.75
C LEU A 27 5.40 1.92 23.52
N GLN A 28 4.98 0.67 23.62
CA GLN A 28 4.54 -0.12 22.45
C GLN A 28 3.23 0.39 21.84
N LEU A 29 2.35 0.99 22.64
CA LEU A 29 1.14 1.70 22.17
C LEU A 29 1.47 3.04 21.48
N GLY A 30 2.64 3.64 21.75
CA GLY A 30 3.13 4.87 21.12
C GLY A 30 4.25 4.68 20.10
N TYR A 31 4.86 3.49 20.05
CA TYR A 31 5.94 3.07 19.14
C TYR A 31 5.32 2.09 18.13
N HIS A 32 4.37 2.62 17.36
CA HIS A 32 4.14 2.14 16.02
C HIS A 32 4.86 3.13 15.09
N ASP A 33 5.90 2.68 14.41
CA ASP A 33 6.46 3.39 13.25
C ASP A 33 5.49 3.38 12.04
N ASP A 34 4.20 3.06 12.25
CA ASP A 34 3.21 3.02 11.17
C ASP A 34 1.75 3.25 11.60
N VAL A 35 1.50 4.22 12.51
CA VAL A 35 0.11 4.67 12.78
C VAL A 35 0.03 6.20 12.72
N ARG A 36 -0.05 6.71 11.49
CA ARG A 36 -0.93 7.85 11.17
C ARG A 36 -2.27 7.36 10.57
N ALA A 37 -2.80 6.25 11.09
CA ALA A 37 -3.99 5.58 10.56
C ALA A 37 -5.22 5.60 11.50
N THR A 38 -5.30 6.52 12.46
CA THR A 38 -6.43 6.60 13.42
C THR A 38 -7.00 8.00 13.63
N ALA A 39 -6.89 8.90 12.65
CA ALA A 39 -7.78 10.06 12.58
C ALA A 39 -9.06 9.66 11.81
N ASP A 40 -10.16 9.43 12.55
CA ASP A 40 -11.54 9.33 12.08
C ASP A 40 -11.87 8.37 10.92
N TYR A 41 -12.17 7.13 11.29
CA TYR A 41 -12.56 6.03 10.39
C TYR A 41 -13.92 6.24 9.67
N ASP A 42 -14.67 7.31 9.94
CA ASP A 42 -15.96 7.57 9.28
C ASP A 42 -15.89 8.56 8.10
N ASN A 43 -14.75 9.22 7.85
CA ASN A 43 -14.63 10.22 6.78
C ASN A 43 -13.26 10.25 6.07
N ASP A 44 -12.55 9.13 5.91
CA ASP A 44 -11.31 9.12 5.10
C ASP A 44 -11.67 9.21 3.61
N PRO A 45 -11.47 10.38 2.96
CA PRO A 45 -11.83 10.57 1.55
C PRO A 45 -11.04 9.62 0.63
N SER A 46 -9.88 9.16 1.11
CA SER A 46 -8.97 8.25 0.42
C SER A 46 -9.57 6.87 0.19
N ALA A 47 -10.43 6.37 1.09
CA ALA A 47 -10.99 5.02 1.00
C ALA A 47 -11.88 4.84 -0.23
N ASP A 48 -12.68 5.86 -0.57
CA ASP A 48 -13.52 5.84 -1.76
C ASP A 48 -12.69 5.95 -3.05
N ALA A 49 -11.66 6.81 -3.05
CA ALA A 49 -10.74 6.93 -4.17
C ALA A 49 -10.02 5.60 -4.46
N LEU A 50 -9.57 4.90 -3.42
CA LEU A 50 -8.92 3.59 -3.56
C LEU A 50 -9.86 2.53 -4.13
N ARG A 51 -11.13 2.49 -3.69
CA ARG A 51 -12.11 1.54 -4.23
C ARG A 51 -12.38 1.78 -5.72
N VAL A 52 -12.39 3.05 -6.15
CA VAL A 52 -12.50 3.41 -7.58
C VAL A 52 -11.26 2.98 -8.35
N LEU A 53 -10.07 3.20 -7.80
CA LEU A 53 -8.81 2.76 -8.40
C LEU A 53 -8.72 1.25 -8.54
N GLU A 54 -9.07 0.48 -7.51
CA GLU A 54 -9.08 -0.99 -7.54
C GLU A 54 -9.95 -1.52 -8.67
N ARG A 55 -11.17 -0.98 -8.81
CA ARG A 55 -12.08 -1.33 -9.88
C ARG A 55 -11.53 -0.95 -11.25
N ALA A 56 -10.90 0.22 -11.37
CA ALA A 56 -10.29 0.66 -12.62
C ALA A 56 -9.15 -0.29 -13.02
N VAL A 57 -8.23 -0.62 -12.10
CA VAL A 57 -7.13 -1.56 -12.34
C VAL A 57 -7.64 -2.92 -12.78
N ALA A 58 -8.62 -3.48 -12.08
CA ALA A 58 -9.23 -4.76 -12.45
C ALA A 58 -9.85 -4.71 -13.87
N THR A 59 -10.55 -3.62 -14.19
CA THR A 59 -11.23 -3.42 -15.47
C THR A 59 -10.25 -3.31 -16.63
N GLU A 60 -9.28 -2.40 -16.52
CA GLU A 60 -8.31 -2.13 -17.59
C GLU A 60 -7.33 -3.31 -17.79
N SER A 61 -7.12 -4.13 -16.76
CA SER A 61 -6.24 -5.30 -16.84
C SER A 61 -6.94 -6.54 -17.40
N ALA A 62 -8.27 -6.66 -17.28
CA ALA A 62 -9.01 -7.89 -17.58
C ALA A 62 -8.87 -8.34 -19.04
N SER A 63 -8.78 -7.39 -19.98
CA SER A 63 -8.73 -7.67 -21.41
C SER A 63 -7.30 -7.81 -21.96
N LEU A 64 -6.27 -7.54 -21.16
CA LEU A 64 -4.88 -7.64 -21.65
C LEU A 64 -4.46 -9.04 -22.07
N PRO A 65 -4.79 -10.12 -21.32
CA PRO A 65 -4.36 -11.46 -21.70
C PRO A 65 -4.85 -11.87 -23.08
N SER A 66 -6.02 -11.41 -23.53
CA SER A 66 -6.54 -11.73 -24.88
C SER A 66 -5.96 -10.85 -25.98
N GLN A 67 -5.43 -9.67 -25.66
CA GLN A 67 -4.93 -8.69 -26.63
C GLN A 67 -3.40 -8.71 -26.80
N TYR A 68 -2.65 -9.02 -25.75
CA TYR A 68 -1.19 -8.90 -25.74
C TYR A 68 -0.50 -10.24 -25.46
N ALA A 69 0.37 -10.64 -26.37
CA ALA A 69 1.37 -11.68 -26.11
C ALA A 69 2.45 -11.15 -25.16
N TRP A 70 3.13 -12.05 -24.44
CA TRP A 70 4.20 -11.69 -23.50
C TRP A 70 5.35 -10.92 -24.16
N THR A 71 5.66 -11.22 -25.43
CA THR A 71 6.66 -10.49 -26.22
C THR A 71 6.31 -9.01 -26.43
N ALA A 72 5.04 -8.63 -26.23
CA ALA A 72 4.54 -7.27 -26.28
C ALA A 72 4.16 -6.72 -24.88
N ASN A 73 4.79 -7.21 -23.81
CA ASN A 73 4.46 -6.82 -22.44
C ASN A 73 4.56 -5.30 -22.21
N GLU A 74 5.56 -4.61 -22.78
CA GLU A 74 5.72 -3.15 -22.63
C GLU A 74 4.55 -2.38 -23.26
N SER A 75 4.00 -2.90 -24.37
CA SER A 75 2.79 -2.38 -25.00
C SER A 75 1.56 -2.61 -24.13
N ALA A 76 1.46 -3.77 -23.46
CA ALA A 76 0.38 -4.04 -22.51
C ALA A 76 0.42 -3.12 -21.28
N VAL A 77 1.62 -2.89 -20.72
CA VAL A 77 1.83 -1.92 -19.62
C VAL A 77 1.43 -0.52 -20.06
N THR A 78 1.80 -0.12 -21.27
CA THR A 78 1.41 1.18 -21.85
C THR A 78 -0.12 1.25 -21.99
N ALA A 79 -0.76 0.20 -22.48
CA ALA A 79 -2.21 0.15 -22.66
C ALA A 79 -2.97 0.32 -21.33
N VAL A 80 -2.56 -0.39 -20.26
CA VAL A 80 -3.15 -0.21 -18.92
C VAL A 80 -2.94 1.20 -18.41
N ARG A 81 -1.73 1.77 -18.54
CA ARG A 81 -1.47 3.15 -18.10
C ARG A 81 -2.33 4.16 -18.85
N THR A 82 -2.50 3.98 -20.16
CA THR A 82 -3.36 4.81 -21.00
C THR A 82 -4.84 4.65 -20.64
N GLY A 83 -5.31 3.42 -20.39
CA GLY A 83 -6.69 3.16 -19.96
C GLY A 83 -7.02 3.73 -18.58
N LEU A 84 -6.05 3.70 -17.66
CA LEU A 84 -6.20 4.25 -16.32
C LEU A 84 -6.18 5.79 -16.28
N GLY A 85 -5.43 6.45 -17.18
CA GLY A 85 -5.26 7.91 -17.20
C GLY A 85 -6.57 8.70 -16.99
N PRO A 86 -7.61 8.50 -17.83
CA PRO A 86 -8.89 9.21 -17.68
C PRO A 86 -9.64 8.94 -16.36
N ARG A 87 -9.32 7.85 -15.65
CA ARG A 87 -9.87 7.56 -14.32
C ARG A 87 -9.08 8.28 -13.23
N LEU A 88 -7.75 8.31 -13.37
CA LEU A 88 -6.86 9.07 -12.48
C LEU A 88 -7.20 10.56 -12.55
N ASP A 89 -7.24 11.16 -13.74
CA ASP A 89 -7.52 12.59 -13.93
C ASP A 89 -8.88 13.00 -13.32
N ARG A 90 -9.89 12.12 -13.44
CA ARG A 90 -11.21 12.34 -12.84
C ARG A 90 -11.17 12.28 -11.32
N LEU A 91 -10.41 11.35 -10.73
CA LEU A 91 -10.26 11.31 -9.27
C LEU A 91 -9.59 12.57 -8.75
N GLN A 92 -8.51 13.02 -9.40
CA GLN A 92 -7.77 14.23 -9.01
C GLN A 92 -8.64 15.50 -9.03
N THR A 93 -9.63 15.54 -9.94
CA THR A 93 -10.54 16.67 -10.10
C THR A 93 -11.87 16.54 -9.33
N SER A 94 -12.20 15.34 -8.84
CA SER A 94 -13.54 15.01 -8.33
C SER A 94 -13.99 15.75 -7.07
N ARG A 95 -13.05 16.19 -6.22
CA ARG A 95 -13.35 16.80 -4.91
C ARG A 95 -12.65 18.13 -4.67
N ILE A 96 -12.22 18.79 -5.75
CA ILE A 96 -11.60 20.11 -5.66
C ILE A 96 -12.55 21.12 -5.01
N GLU A 97 -13.85 21.04 -5.32
CA GLU A 97 -14.89 21.90 -4.73
C GLU A 97 -15.09 21.64 -3.23
N ASP A 98 -14.78 20.43 -2.75
CA ASP A 98 -14.82 20.03 -1.34
C ASP A 98 -13.50 20.37 -0.60
N GLY A 99 -12.55 21.06 -1.25
CA GLY A 99 -11.24 21.39 -0.70
C GLY A 99 -10.29 20.20 -0.57
N VAL A 100 -10.57 19.10 -1.28
CA VAL A 100 -9.74 17.88 -1.29
C VAL A 100 -9.12 17.69 -2.66
N HIS A 101 -7.79 17.69 -2.71
CA HIS A 101 -7.03 17.40 -3.93
C HIS A 101 -6.32 16.06 -3.80
N TYR A 102 -6.50 15.18 -4.80
CA TYR A 102 -5.73 13.95 -4.90
C TYR A 102 -4.63 14.12 -5.95
N ASN A 103 -3.41 13.77 -5.60
CA ASN A 103 -2.33 13.57 -6.54
C ASN A 103 -1.99 12.07 -6.59
N ILE A 104 -2.22 11.44 -7.74
CA ILE A 104 -2.04 9.99 -7.90
C ILE A 104 -0.92 9.76 -8.90
N THR A 105 0.15 9.13 -8.44
CA THR A 105 1.33 8.86 -9.27
C THR A 105 1.69 7.39 -9.21
N TYR A 106 2.30 6.85 -10.27
CA TYR A 106 2.71 5.45 -10.29
C TYR A 106 4.01 5.26 -9.50
N ASN A 107 4.08 4.24 -8.64
CA ASN A 107 5.26 3.94 -7.85
C ASN A 107 6.00 2.71 -8.39
N GLY A 108 7.09 2.95 -9.14
CA GLY A 108 7.92 1.87 -9.68
C GLY A 108 8.72 1.10 -8.63
N THR A 109 8.98 1.68 -7.47
CA THR A 109 9.72 1.02 -6.38
C THR A 109 8.83 0.03 -5.65
N ALA A 110 7.61 0.44 -5.28
CA ALA A 110 6.62 -0.45 -4.68
C ALA A 110 6.25 -1.60 -5.63
N ALA A 111 6.13 -1.34 -6.93
CA ALA A 111 5.87 -2.41 -7.90
C ALA A 111 7.03 -3.42 -7.98
N ARG A 112 8.28 -2.95 -7.94
CA ARG A 112 9.46 -3.84 -7.91
C ARG A 112 9.51 -4.67 -6.64
N GLN A 113 9.28 -4.04 -5.48
CA GLN A 113 9.23 -4.73 -4.20
C GLN A 113 8.14 -5.80 -4.17
N TRP A 114 6.91 -5.44 -4.56
CA TRP A 114 5.80 -6.39 -4.64
C TRP A 114 6.14 -7.55 -5.58
N LYS A 115 6.75 -7.29 -6.73
CA LYS A 115 7.18 -8.33 -7.68
C LYS A 115 8.22 -9.25 -7.05
N ASP A 116 9.22 -8.72 -6.34
CA ASP A 116 10.25 -9.53 -5.70
C ASP A 116 9.69 -10.41 -4.55
N GLU A 117 8.65 -9.93 -3.86
CA GLU A 117 7.98 -10.68 -2.78
C GLU A 117 6.97 -11.73 -3.31
N ASN A 118 6.29 -11.45 -4.42
CA ASN A 118 5.14 -12.24 -4.89
C ASN A 118 5.41 -13.06 -6.15
N CYS A 119 6.55 -12.87 -6.83
CA CYS A 119 6.92 -13.66 -8.01
C CYS A 119 8.12 -14.59 -7.71
N PRO A 120 7.88 -15.88 -7.45
CA PRO A 120 8.94 -16.87 -7.31
C PRO A 120 9.82 -16.96 -8.57
N SER A 121 11.13 -17.06 -8.38
CA SER A 121 12.11 -17.23 -9.44
C SER A 121 12.69 -18.65 -9.47
N GLY A 122 13.40 -19.00 -10.54
CA GLY A 122 14.08 -20.28 -10.68
C GLY A 122 13.16 -21.47 -11.03
N PRO A 123 13.66 -22.71 -10.87
CA PRO A 123 12.99 -23.92 -11.38
C PRO A 123 11.63 -24.23 -10.73
N ALA A 124 11.36 -23.69 -9.54
CA ALA A 124 10.11 -23.90 -8.81
C ALA A 124 8.99 -22.93 -9.21
N ARG A 125 9.23 -22.03 -10.18
CA ARG A 125 8.21 -21.08 -10.63
C ARG A 125 7.05 -21.81 -11.31
N GLN A 126 5.82 -21.43 -10.96
CA GLN A 126 4.60 -21.99 -11.56
C GLN A 126 4.19 -21.29 -12.85
N PHE A 127 4.64 -20.06 -13.04
CA PHE A 127 4.35 -19.21 -14.20
C PHE A 127 5.64 -18.76 -14.87
N GLY A 128 5.53 -18.10 -16.01
CA GLY A 128 6.67 -17.56 -16.73
C GLY A 128 7.29 -16.34 -16.05
N ASP A 129 8.05 -15.57 -16.82
CA ASP A 129 8.77 -14.42 -16.31
C ASP A 129 7.82 -13.38 -15.69
N CYS A 130 8.28 -12.72 -14.64
CA CYS A 130 7.55 -11.66 -13.95
C CYS A 130 8.39 -10.37 -14.00
N THR A 131 7.77 -9.27 -14.41
CA THR A 131 8.42 -7.97 -14.60
C THR A 131 7.64 -6.87 -13.90
N ALA A 132 8.37 -5.86 -13.44
CA ALA A 132 7.80 -4.62 -12.94
C ALA A 132 8.29 -3.49 -13.84
N ASP A 133 7.37 -2.84 -14.55
CA ASP A 133 7.64 -1.75 -15.47
C ASP A 133 6.73 -0.56 -15.15
N ARG A 134 7.31 0.63 -14.96
CA ARG A 134 6.58 1.90 -14.72
C ARG A 134 5.44 1.77 -13.68
N GLY A 135 5.66 1.04 -12.59
CA GLY A 135 4.65 0.87 -11.53
C GLY A 135 3.58 -0.19 -11.81
N VAL A 136 3.71 -0.97 -12.88
CA VAL A 136 2.83 -2.10 -13.22
C VAL A 136 3.63 -3.39 -13.14
N VAL A 137 3.08 -4.40 -12.46
CA VAL A 137 3.64 -5.74 -12.39
C VAL A 137 2.89 -6.65 -13.35
N ALA A 138 3.62 -7.25 -14.30
CA ALA A 138 3.09 -8.17 -15.29
C ALA A 138 3.83 -9.51 -15.26
N GLN A 139 3.12 -10.57 -15.62
CA GLN A 139 3.65 -11.93 -15.65
C GLN A 139 3.22 -12.65 -16.93
N ASP A 140 4.15 -13.43 -17.48
CA ASP A 140 3.88 -14.38 -18.55
C ASP A 140 3.07 -15.56 -18.00
N ARG A 141 1.86 -15.73 -18.55
CA ARG A 141 1.11 -16.98 -18.38
C ARG A 141 0.75 -17.51 -19.76
N VAL A 142 1.37 -18.62 -20.13
CA VAL A 142 1.11 -19.31 -21.40
C VAL A 142 1.35 -18.40 -22.61
N GLY A 143 2.40 -17.59 -22.58
CA GLY A 143 2.77 -16.66 -23.65
C GLY A 143 1.92 -15.40 -23.71
N ARG A 144 1.09 -15.13 -22.68
CA ARG A 144 0.17 -14.00 -22.61
C ARG A 144 0.53 -13.07 -21.45
N THR A 145 0.30 -11.78 -21.63
CA THR A 145 0.60 -10.79 -20.60
C THR A 145 -0.55 -10.68 -19.62
N HIS A 146 -0.30 -11.04 -18.36
CA HIS A 146 -1.23 -10.83 -17.25
C HIS A 146 -0.70 -9.75 -16.33
N VAL A 147 -1.47 -8.69 -16.08
CA VAL A 147 -1.16 -7.74 -15.02
C VAL A 147 -1.59 -8.32 -13.68
N LEU A 148 -0.67 -8.33 -12.72
CA LEU A 148 -0.91 -8.86 -11.38
C LEU A 148 -1.21 -7.73 -10.40
N ALA A 149 -0.47 -6.63 -10.50
CA ALA A 149 -0.60 -5.49 -9.60
C ALA A 149 -0.23 -4.17 -10.27
N VAL A 150 -0.79 -3.07 -9.76
CA VAL A 150 -0.37 -1.71 -10.10
C VAL A 150 -0.16 -0.93 -8.81
N SER A 151 0.98 -0.26 -8.70
CA SER A 151 1.39 0.46 -7.51
C SER A 151 1.29 1.97 -7.72
N PHE A 152 0.73 2.66 -6.74
CA PHE A 152 0.54 4.10 -6.74
C PHE A 152 1.02 4.74 -5.44
N ASP A 153 1.46 5.98 -5.53
CA ASP A 153 1.47 6.90 -4.41
C ASP A 153 0.26 7.83 -4.56
N VAL A 154 -0.58 7.85 -3.54
CA VAL A 154 -1.76 8.71 -3.45
C VAL A 154 -1.51 9.75 -2.38
N THR A 155 -1.34 10.99 -2.82
CA THR A 155 -1.22 12.14 -1.93
C THR A 155 -2.56 12.85 -1.86
N THR A 156 -3.13 12.92 -0.66
CA THR A 156 -4.36 13.66 -0.37
C THR A 156 -3.97 14.97 0.31
N THR A 157 -4.30 16.09 -0.31
CA THR A 157 -4.10 17.44 0.24
C THR A 157 -5.44 18.00 0.66
N THR A 158 -5.53 18.46 1.92
CA THR A 158 -6.70 19.11 2.51
C THR A 158 -6.27 20.40 3.20
N GLU A 159 -7.22 21.21 3.67
CA GLU A 159 -6.93 22.39 4.50
C GLU A 159 -6.12 22.06 5.77
N ARG A 160 -6.25 20.84 6.29
CA ARG A 160 -5.56 20.38 7.51
C ARG A 160 -4.14 19.90 7.25
N GLY A 161 -3.75 19.69 5.99
CA GLY A 161 -2.43 19.22 5.61
C GLY A 161 -2.45 18.19 4.49
N GLU A 162 -1.28 17.61 4.25
CA GLU A 162 -1.01 16.64 3.20
C GLU A 162 -0.70 15.26 3.80
N THR A 163 -1.25 14.20 3.20
CA THR A 163 -0.98 12.81 3.57
C THR A 163 -0.69 12.00 2.32
N THR A 164 0.40 11.24 2.32
CA THR A 164 0.78 10.36 1.21
C THR A 164 0.71 8.90 1.66
N VAL A 165 0.05 8.07 0.86
CA VAL A 165 -0.06 6.63 1.07
C VAL A 165 0.39 5.91 -0.19
N THR A 166 1.30 4.94 -0.03
CA THR A 166 1.65 4.00 -1.10
C THR A 166 0.66 2.84 -1.07
N VAL A 167 0.10 2.49 -2.22
CA VAL A 167 -0.85 1.38 -2.35
C VAL A 167 -0.46 0.47 -3.50
N VAL A 168 -0.66 -0.84 -3.31
CA VAL A 168 -0.51 -1.83 -4.36
C VAL A 168 -1.85 -2.52 -4.59
N LEU A 169 -2.40 -2.28 -5.78
CA LEU A 169 -3.73 -2.77 -6.16
C LEU A 169 -3.57 -4.01 -7.03
N GLU A 170 -3.98 -5.17 -6.52
CA GLU A 170 -3.94 -6.41 -7.28
C GLU A 170 -5.16 -6.53 -8.19
N THR A 171 -4.98 -7.15 -9.36
CA THR A 171 -6.08 -7.44 -10.29
C THR A 171 -7.06 -8.49 -9.75
N SER A 172 -6.65 -9.24 -8.73
CA SER A 172 -7.47 -10.19 -7.96
C SER A 172 -8.49 -9.51 -7.03
N GLY A 173 -8.36 -8.19 -6.82
CA GLY A 173 -9.18 -7.43 -5.86
C GLY A 173 -8.68 -7.50 -4.41
N ARG A 174 -7.48 -8.05 -4.16
CA ARG A 174 -6.78 -7.92 -2.88
C ARG A 174 -5.90 -6.67 -2.93
N SER A 175 -5.91 -5.87 -1.87
CA SER A 175 -5.05 -4.69 -1.72
C SER A 175 -4.14 -4.93 -0.54
N SER A 176 -2.82 -4.85 -0.76
CA SER A 176 -1.83 -4.81 0.32
C SER A 176 -1.53 -3.34 0.61
N ARG A 177 -1.91 -2.90 1.80
CA ARG A 177 -1.53 -1.60 2.36
C ARG A 177 -0.32 -1.80 3.26
#